data_AF-A0A2V7E4V7-F1
#
_entry.id   AF-A0A2V7E4V7-F1
#
_cell.length_a   1.000
_cell.length_b   1.000
_cell.length_c   1.000
_cell.angle_alpha   90.00
_cell.angle_beta   90.00
_cell.angle_gamma   90.00
#
_symmetry.space_group_name_H-M   'P 1'
#
loop_
_entity.id
_entity.type
_entity.pdbx_description
1 polymer ?
#
loop_
_entity_poly.entity_id
_entity_poly.type
_entity_poly.pdbx_seq_one_letter_code
_entity_poly.pdbx_strand_id
1 'polypeptide(L)'
;LRQDPDVILVGETRDLETAQISIRAALTGHLVFSTLHTNDSPSTIARLIDMGIPPFLVASSLLLVMAQAQGMKTLRQAGLLKVLEGVTTVEEVLRVTVAE
;
A
#
# COMPACT_ATOMS: atom_id res chain seq x y z
N LEU A 1 -11.22 15.06 -22.46
CA LEU A 1 -10.40 14.15 -23.29
C LEU A 1 -10.63 12.72 -22.76
N ARG A 2 -11.23 11.82 -23.55
CA ARG A 2 -11.32 10.39 -23.18
C ARG A 2 -9.99 9.76 -23.58
N GLN A 3 -9.24 9.25 -22.61
CA GLN A 3 -7.90 8.69 -22.81
C GLN A 3 -7.89 7.18 -23.01
N ASP A 4 -9.06 6.53 -22.90
CA ASP A 4 -9.26 5.07 -23.00
C ASP A 4 -8.12 4.22 -22.39
N PRO A 5 -7.76 4.46 -21.11
CA PRO A 5 -6.63 3.75 -20.51
C PRO A 5 -7.03 2.33 -20.11
N ASP A 6 -6.12 1.37 -20.24
CA ASP A 6 -6.24 0.06 -19.55
C ASP A 6 -5.64 0.11 -18.13
N VAL A 7 -4.64 0.96 -17.94
CA VAL A 7 -3.86 1.11 -16.70
C VAL A 7 -3.80 2.58 -16.30
N ILE A 8 -4.03 2.86 -15.03
CA ILE A 8 -4.01 4.21 -14.46
C ILE A 8 -3.01 4.24 -13.31
N LEU A 9 -2.04 5.15 -13.37
CA LEU A 9 -1.12 5.41 -12.27
C LEU A 9 -1.52 6.72 -11.58
N VAL A 10 -1.93 6.61 -10.33
CA VAL A 10 -2.13 7.74 -9.42
C VAL A 10 -0.86 7.88 -8.60
N GLY A 11 -0.21 9.03 -8.66
CA GLY A 11 1.10 9.21 -8.00
C GLY A 11 1.06 8.88 -6.51
N GLU A 12 0.15 9.51 -5.78
CA GLU A 12 -0.04 9.31 -4.33
C GLU A 12 -1.49 9.58 -3.94
N THR A 13 -2.07 8.73 -3.09
CA THR A 13 -3.40 8.93 -2.51
C THR A 13 -3.30 9.61 -1.15
N ARG A 14 -3.57 10.92 -1.10
CA ARG A 14 -3.47 11.73 0.12
C ARG A 14 -4.79 12.00 0.83
N ASP A 15 -5.88 11.94 0.10
CA ASP A 15 -7.21 12.35 0.55
C ASP A 15 -8.30 11.38 0.06
N LEU A 16 -9.48 11.56 0.66
CA LEU A 16 -10.67 10.77 0.37
C LEU A 16 -11.09 10.88 -1.10
N GLU A 17 -11.01 12.07 -1.69
CA GLU A 17 -11.45 12.31 -3.06
C GLU A 17 -10.62 11.49 -4.06
N THR A 18 -9.29 11.58 -3.94
CA THR A 18 -8.33 10.81 -4.76
C THR A 18 -8.52 9.31 -4.57
N ALA A 19 -8.72 8.86 -3.32
CA ALA A 19 -8.98 7.47 -3.00
C ALA A 19 -10.28 6.96 -3.67
N GLN A 20 -11.35 7.74 -3.61
CA GLN A 20 -12.63 7.38 -4.22
C GLN A 20 -12.55 7.33 -5.74
N ILE A 21 -11.88 8.29 -6.39
CA ILE A 21 -11.70 8.28 -7.84
C ILE A 21 -10.90 7.04 -8.27
N SER A 22 -9.82 6.73 -7.55
CA SER A 22 -8.97 5.56 -7.82
C SER A 22 -9.76 4.25 -7.70
N ILE A 23 -10.53 4.09 -6.61
CA ILE A 23 -11.35 2.91 -6.37
C ILE A 23 -12.46 2.78 -7.42
N ARG A 24 -13.13 3.88 -7.79
CA ARG A 24 -14.16 3.84 -8.84
C ARG A 24 -13.57 3.45 -10.19
N ALA A 25 -12.39 3.95 -10.54
CA ALA A 25 -11.70 3.56 -11.77
C ALA A 25 -11.31 2.08 -11.75
N ALA A 26 -10.87 1.55 -10.60
CA ALA A 26 -10.58 0.13 -10.44
C ALA A 26 -11.85 -0.74 -10.61
N LEU A 27 -12.98 -0.32 -10.02
CA LEU A 27 -14.26 -1.03 -10.12
C LEU A 27 -14.87 -1.00 -11.52
N THR A 28 -14.47 -0.06 -12.38
CA THR A 28 -14.89 -0.03 -13.80
C THR A 28 -13.99 -0.88 -14.70
N GLY A 29 -13.03 -1.60 -14.15
CA GLY A 29 -12.20 -2.58 -14.87
C GLY A 29 -10.79 -2.09 -15.22
N HIS A 30 -10.40 -0.88 -14.80
CA HIS A 30 -9.05 -0.37 -15.02
C HIS A 30 -8.08 -0.95 -13.98
N LEU A 31 -6.85 -1.25 -14.38
CA LEU A 31 -5.81 -1.56 -13.41
C LEU A 31 -5.25 -0.25 -12.82
N VAL A 32 -5.47 -0.03 -11.53
CA VAL A 32 -5.04 1.22 -10.86
C VAL A 32 -3.87 0.95 -9.93
N PHE A 33 -2.79 1.70 -10.11
CA PHE A 33 -1.66 1.77 -9.17
C PHE A 33 -1.70 3.07 -8.40
N SER A 34 -1.45 3.02 -7.09
CA SER A 34 -1.22 4.20 -6.27
C SER A 34 -0.23 3.92 -5.14
N THR A 35 0.32 4.99 -4.57
CA THR A 35 1.16 4.93 -3.37
C THR A 35 0.44 5.56 -2.18
N LEU A 36 0.69 5.02 -0.99
CA LEU A 36 0.25 5.59 0.29
C LEU A 36 1.45 5.64 1.24
N HIS A 37 1.52 6.69 2.05
CA HIS A 37 2.53 6.84 3.10
C HIS A 37 2.20 5.98 4.32
N THR A 38 2.39 4.67 4.19
CA THR A 38 2.27 3.69 5.27
C THR A 38 3.47 2.76 5.27
N ASN A 39 3.90 2.33 6.46
CA ASN A 39 5.12 1.53 6.61
C ASN A 39 4.93 0.03 6.38
N ASP A 40 3.68 -0.42 6.28
CA ASP A 40 3.30 -1.80 6.02
C ASP A 40 1.93 -1.91 5.35
N SER A 41 1.64 -3.10 4.81
CA SER A 41 0.42 -3.38 4.04
C SER A 41 -0.87 -3.35 4.87
N PRO A 42 -0.92 -3.89 6.11
CA PRO A 42 -2.10 -3.76 6.96
C PRO A 42 -2.45 -2.31 7.30
N SER A 43 -1.46 -1.47 7.59
CA SER A 43 -1.64 -0.05 7.87
C SER A 43 -2.20 0.70 6.66
N THR A 44 -1.91 0.26 5.43
CA THR A 44 -2.54 0.82 4.22
C THR A 44 -4.06 0.63 4.22
N ILE A 45 -4.55 -0.55 4.62
CA ILE A 45 -6.00 -0.80 4.73
C ILE A 45 -6.62 0.11 5.79
N ALA A 46 -6.02 0.15 6.99
CA ALA A 46 -6.49 1.00 8.07
C ALA A 46 -6.53 2.47 7.63
N ARG A 47 -5.48 2.93 6.95
CA ARG A 47 -5.38 4.30 6.45
C ARG A 47 -6.48 4.66 5.46
N LEU A 48 -6.84 3.75 4.54
CA LEU A 48 -7.95 3.97 3.62
C LEU A 48 -9.30 4.08 4.34
N ILE A 49 -9.51 3.27 5.38
CA ILE A 49 -10.71 3.33 6.21
C ILE A 49 -10.75 4.65 7.00
N ASP A 50 -9.63 5.08 7.57
CA ASP A 50 -9.51 6.35 8.30
C ASP A 50 -9.76 7.57 7.41
N MET A 51 -9.43 7.49 6.11
CA MET A 51 -9.78 8.52 5.13
C MET A 51 -11.30 8.60 4.86
N GLY A 52 -12.07 7.58 5.25
CA GLY A 52 -13.52 7.50 5.04
C GLY A 52 -13.94 6.58 3.90
N ILE A 53 -13.05 5.71 3.41
CA ILE A 53 -13.45 4.68 2.44
C ILE A 53 -14.19 3.55 3.17
N PRO A 54 -15.42 3.19 2.74
CA PRO A 54 -16.13 2.05 3.31
C PRO A 54 -15.32 0.74 3.19
N PRO A 55 -15.21 -0.06 4.27
CA PRO A 55 -14.41 -1.29 4.26
C PRO A 55 -14.75 -2.28 3.15
N PHE A 56 -16.02 -2.35 2.74
CA PHE A 56 -16.45 -3.23 1.65
C PHE A 56 -15.88 -2.81 0.28
N LEU A 57 -15.68 -1.51 0.05
CA LEU A 57 -15.04 -0.99 -1.17
C LEU A 57 -13.54 -1.27 -1.16
N VAL A 58 -12.90 -1.18 0.00
CA VAL A 58 -11.50 -1.54 0.19
C VAL A 58 -11.31 -3.02 -0.15
N ALA A 59 -12.15 -3.90 0.39
CA ALA A 59 -12.10 -5.34 0.15
C ALA A 59 -12.39 -5.74 -1.31
N SER A 60 -13.29 -5.01 -2.00
CA SER A 60 -13.68 -5.36 -3.38
C SER A 60 -12.73 -4.81 -4.46
N SER A 61 -11.98 -3.75 -4.17
CA SER A 61 -11.10 -3.08 -5.14
C SER A 61 -9.61 -3.38 -4.95
N LEU A 62 -9.19 -3.77 -3.75
CA LEU A 62 -7.78 -4.11 -3.50
C LEU A 62 -7.44 -5.52 -3.97
N LEU A 63 -6.74 -5.60 -5.09
CA LEU A 63 -6.05 -6.83 -5.51
C LEU A 63 -4.73 -7.06 -4.75
N LEU A 64 -4.08 -5.99 -4.26
CA LEU A 64 -2.64 -6.01 -3.94
C LEU A 64 -2.31 -5.55 -2.51
N VAL A 65 -2.96 -6.16 -1.52
CA VAL A 65 -2.45 -6.24 -0.12
C VAL A 65 -1.87 -7.63 0.19
N MET A 66 -1.93 -8.56 -0.77
CA MET A 66 -1.32 -9.90 -0.65
C MET A 66 0.21 -9.91 -0.80
N ALA A 67 0.88 -8.76 -0.76
CA ALA A 67 2.33 -8.61 -0.85
C ALA A 67 3.05 -9.62 0.07
N GLN A 68 2.68 -9.70 1.35
CA GLN A 68 3.27 -10.68 2.28
C GLN A 68 2.93 -12.13 1.95
N ALA A 69 1.71 -12.40 1.51
CA ALA A 69 1.26 -13.76 1.19
C ALA A 69 1.92 -14.34 -0.07
N GLN A 70 2.36 -13.48 -1.01
CA GLN A 70 3.07 -13.88 -2.23
C GLN A 70 4.60 -13.75 -2.14
N GLY A 71 5.15 -13.58 -0.93
CA GLY A 71 6.59 -13.62 -0.69
C GLY A 71 7.30 -12.26 -0.62
N MET A 72 6.57 -11.13 -0.67
CA MET A 72 7.16 -9.85 -0.27
C MET A 72 7.40 -9.85 1.24
N LYS A 73 8.58 -9.38 1.63
CA LYS A 73 8.99 -9.31 3.03
C LYS A 73 8.54 -7.96 3.59
N THR A 74 8.07 -7.92 4.83
CA THR A 74 7.85 -6.65 5.52
C THR A 74 9.16 -5.88 5.62
N LEU A 75 9.08 -4.56 5.84
CA LEU A 75 10.26 -3.74 6.06
C LEU A 75 11.14 -4.30 7.19
N ARG A 76 10.53 -4.82 8.25
CA ARG A 76 11.21 -5.54 9.35
C ARG A 76 11.88 -6.82 8.89
N GLN A 77 11.19 -7.68 8.15
CA GLN A 77 11.78 -8.93 7.64
C GLN A 77 12.94 -8.66 6.67
N ALA A 78 12.80 -7.67 5.79
CA ALA A 78 13.86 -7.23 4.89
C ALA A 78 15.05 -6.65 5.66
N GLY A 79 14.79 -5.84 6.69
CA GLY A 79 15.82 -5.32 7.59
C GLY A 79 16.59 -6.42 8.32
N LEU A 80 15.89 -7.42 8.88
CA LEU A 80 16.52 -8.54 9.57
C LEU A 80 17.44 -9.36 8.65
N LEU A 81 17.09 -9.52 7.37
CA LEU A 81 18.00 -10.16 6.41
C LEU A 81 19.27 -9.35 6.19
N LYS A 82 19.16 -8.02 6.09
CA LYS A 82 20.33 -7.14 5.97
C LYS A 82 21.22 -7.17 7.21
N VAL A 83 20.66 -7.42 8.40
CA VAL A 83 21.45 -7.66 9.62
C VAL A 83 22.26 -8.94 9.48
N LEU A 84 21.65 -10.03 9.01
CA LEU A 84 22.35 -11.31 8.79
C LEU A 84 23.45 -11.20 7.74
N GLU A 85 23.27 -10.34 6.74
CA GLU A 85 24.26 -10.02 5.71
C GLU A 85 25.36 -9.05 6.20
N GLY A 86 25.26 -8.52 7.42
CA GLY A 86 26.21 -7.56 8.00
C GLY A 86 26.12 -6.14 7.42
N VAL A 87 25.02 -5.80 6.75
CA VAL A 87 24.79 -4.50 6.07
C VAL A 87 24.22 -3.43 7.01
N THR A 88 23.45 -3.82 8.03
CA THR A 88 22.83 -2.91 9.02
C THR A 88 22.79 -3.57 10.42
N THR A 89 22.33 -2.84 11.43
CA THR A 89 22.21 -3.33 12.81
C THR A 89 20.75 -3.60 13.21
N VAL A 90 20.57 -4.47 14.20
CA VAL A 90 19.23 -4.73 14.76
C VAL A 90 18.61 -3.44 15.31
N GLU A 91 19.42 -2.58 15.94
CA GLU A 91 18.97 -1.31 16.52
C GLU A 91 18.46 -0.34 15.45
N GLU A 92 19.14 -0.26 14.30
CA GLU A 92 18.68 0.56 13.19
C GLU A 92 17.37 0.05 12.58
N VAL A 93 17.23 -1.27 12.43
CA VAL A 93 15.98 -1.90 11.96
C VAL A 93 14.84 -1.66 12.94
N LEU A 94 15.06 -1.82 14.25
CA LEU A 94 14.02 -1.58 15.26
C LEU A 94 13.60 -0.11 15.28
N ARG A 95 14.53 0.83 15.14
CA ARG A 95 14.24 2.27 15.11
C ARG A 95 13.30 2.68 13.97
N VAL A 96 13.33 1.99 12.83
CA VAL A 96 12.56 2.37 11.63
C VAL A 96 11.35 1.49 11.35
N THR A 97 11.20 0.36 12.06
CA THR A 97 10.11 -0.60 11.81
C THR A 97 9.13 -0.76 12.96
N VAL A 98 9.44 -0.20 14.12
CA VAL A 98 8.48 -0.08 15.23
C VAL A 98 7.79 1.26 15.04
N ALA A 99 6.49 1.24 14.75
CA ALA A 99 5.66 2.43 14.79
C ALA A 99 5.49 2.86 16.26
N GLU A 100 5.44 4.16 16.53
CA GLU A 100 4.86 4.69 17.78
C GLU A 100 3.37 4.31 17.87
#